data_AF-W4VF27-F1
#
_entry.id   AF-W4VF27-F1
#
_cell.length_a   1.000
_cell.length_b   1.000
_cell.length_c   1.000
_cell.angle_alpha   90.00
_cell.angle_beta   90.00
_cell.angle_gamma   90.00
#
_symmetry.space_group_name_H-M   'P 1'
#
loop_
_entity.id
_entity.type
_entity.pdbx_description
1 polymer ?
#
loop_
_entity_poly.entity_id
_entity_poly.type
_entity_poly.pdbx_seq_one_letter_code
_entity_poly.pdbx_strand_id
1 'polypeptide(L)' 'MPEISVPGSLPFCIRVMMTVNTTAAQNQMEHIYLNEAKKLRPDLVQE' A
#
# COMPACT_ATOMS: atom_id res chain seq x y z
N MET A 1 12.84 -1.58 8.64
CA MET A 1 13.05 -0.13 8.84
C MET A 1 11.77 0.47 9.40
N PRO A 2 11.84 1.40 10.36
CA PRO A 2 10.65 2.13 10.79
C PRO A 2 10.15 3.03 9.66
N GLU A 3 8.85 3.24 9.61
CA GLU A 3 8.22 4.24 8.73
C GLU A 3 8.57 5.66 9.18
N ILE A 4 8.47 6.63 8.28
CA ILE A 4 8.54 8.05 8.65
C ILE A 4 7.36 8.48 9.54
N SER A 5 7.66 9.14 10.66
CA SER A 5 6.64 9.67 11.58
C SER A 5 6.04 10.98 11.06
N VAL A 6 4.98 10.88 10.25
CA VAL A 6 4.23 12.05 9.76
C VAL A 6 3.04 12.36 10.68
N PRO A 7 2.86 13.62 11.14
CA PRO A 7 1.69 14.01 11.93
C PRO A 7 0.37 13.68 11.22
N GLY A 8 -0.58 13.08 11.92
CA GLY A 8 -1.87 12.66 11.34
C GLY A 8 -1.81 11.44 10.42
N SER A 9 -0.65 10.77 10.32
CA SER A 9 -0.52 9.53 9.57
C SER A 9 -1.30 8.37 10.20
N LEU A 10 -1.62 7.36 9.38
CA LEU A 10 -2.42 6.22 9.82
C LEU A 10 -1.68 5.43 10.92
N PRO A 11 -2.23 5.35 12.15
CA PRO A 11 -1.59 4.61 13.23
C PRO A 11 -1.67 3.09 13.00
N PHE A 12 -0.74 2.36 13.61
CA PHE A 12 -0.69 0.88 13.56
C PHE A 12 -0.65 0.31 12.13
N CYS A 13 -0.05 1.04 11.19
CA CYS A 13 0.05 0.63 9.80
C CYS A 13 1.35 -0.14 9.54
N ILE A 14 1.22 -1.34 8.96
CA ILE A 14 2.36 -2.14 8.46
C ILE A 14 2.37 -2.04 6.94
N ARG A 15 3.52 -1.70 6.36
CA ARG A 15 3.73 -1.67 4.91
C ARG A 15 4.72 -2.75 4.49
N VAL A 16 4.45 -3.37 3.34
CA VAL A 16 5.31 -4.37 2.74
C VAL A 16 5.69 -3.89 1.35
N MET A 17 6.99 -3.87 1.08
CA MET A 17 7.54 -3.76 -0.27
C MET A 17 8.06 -5.13 -0.65
N MET A 18 7.46 -5.74 -1.67
CA MET A 18 7.82 -7.07 -2.12
C MET A 18 8.45 -6.99 -3.51
N THR A 19 9.74 -7.30 -3.59
CA THR A 19 10.43 -7.48 -4.86
C THR A 19 10.21 -8.91 -5.33
N VAL A 20 9.64 -9.07 -6.53
CA VAL A 20 9.37 -10.37 -7.14
C VAL A 20 9.98 -10.42 -8.53
N ASN A 21 10.46 -11.60 -8.93
CA ASN A 21 10.78 -11.85 -10.33
C ASN A 21 9.49 -12.22 -11.05
N THR A 22 9.03 -11.37 -11.95
CA THR A 22 7.78 -11.56 -12.71
C THR A 22 7.94 -11.01 -14.12
N THR A 23 7.16 -11.55 -15.06
CA THR A 23 7.03 -11.03 -16.42
C THR A 23 5.84 -10.09 -16.58
N ALA A 24 5.02 -9.92 -15.53
CA ALA A 24 3.90 -9.00 -15.54
C ALA A 24 4.39 -7.55 -15.74
N ALA A 25 3.66 -6.79 -16.56
CA ALA A 25 3.93 -5.37 -16.72
C ALA A 25 3.55 -4.60 -15.45
N GLN A 26 4.17 -3.43 -15.25
CA GLN A 26 3.98 -2.63 -14.04
C GLN A 26 2.52 -2.24 -13.79
N ASN A 27 1.75 -1.95 -14.84
CA ASN A 27 0.32 -1.60 -14.74
C ASN A 27 -0.58 -2.80 -14.42
N GLN A 28 -0.06 -4.01 -14.46
CA GLN A 28 -0.77 -5.24 -14.08
C GLN A 28 -0.51 -5.62 -12.61
N MET A 29 0.38 -4.90 -11.92
CA MET A 29 0.68 -5.18 -10.52
C MET A 29 -0.47 -4.78 -9.62
N GLU A 30 -1.03 -5.74 -8.90
CA GLU A 30 -2.09 -5.52 -7.93
C GLU A 30 -1.51 -5.21 -6.55
N HIS A 31 -1.56 -3.94 -6.16
CA HIS A 31 -1.14 -3.50 -4.83
C HIS A 31 -2.32 -3.58 -3.85
N ILE A 32 -2.20 -4.42 -2.82
CA ILE A 32 -3.29 -4.72 -1.88
C ILE A 32 -3.21 -3.83 -0.64
N TYR A 33 -4.33 -3.17 -0.32
CA TYR A 33 -4.50 -2.35 0.88
C TYR A 33 -5.66 -2.89 1.71
N LEU A 34 -5.38 -3.30 2.94
CA LEU A 34 -6.35 -3.93 3.85
C LEU A 34 -6.75 -3.01 5.00
N ASN A 35 -7.89 -3.28 5.63
CA ASN A 35 -8.40 -2.53 6.79
C ASN A 35 -8.44 -1.01 6.53
N GLU A 36 -8.00 -0.21 7.49
CA GLU A 36 -7.91 1.24 7.40
C GLU A 36 -6.89 1.73 6.35
N ALA A 37 -5.95 0.88 5.92
CA ALA A 37 -4.94 1.26 4.93
C ALA A 37 -5.53 1.49 3.54
N LYS A 38 -6.78 1.05 3.27
CA LYS A 38 -7.55 1.42 2.08
C LYS A 38 -7.59 2.94 1.85
N LYS A 39 -7.66 3.72 2.94
CA LYS A 39 -7.68 5.20 2.89
C LYS A 39 -6.40 5.82 2.30
N LEU A 40 -5.30 5.06 2.25
CA LEU A 40 -4.02 5.51 1.67
C LEU A 40 -4.02 5.49 0.14
N ARG A 41 -4.96 4.78 -0.49
CA ARG A 41 -5.13 4.69 -1.95
C ARG A 41 -6.59 4.88 -2.34
N PRO A 42 -7.13 6.10 -2.20
CA PRO A 42 -8.52 6.38 -2.53
C PRO A 42 -8.85 6.06 -4.01
N ASP A 43 -7.85 6.07 -4.89
CA ASP A 43 -7.97 5.68 -6.29
C ASP A 43 -8.26 4.19 -6.52
N LEU A 44 -7.90 3.32 -5.57
CA LEU A 44 -8.17 1.88 -5.61
C LEU A 44 -9.43 1.49 -4.86
N VAL A 45 -9.96 2.39 -4.01
CA VAL A 45 -11.22 2.18 -3.29
C VAL A 45 -12.35 2.70 -4.18
N GLN A 46 -12.70 1.90 -5.19
CA GLN A 46 -13.97 2.04 -5.89
C GLN A 46 -14.97 1.11 -5.19
N GLU A 47 -16.13 1.65 -4.79
CA GLU A 47 -17.33 0.84 -4.51
C GLU A 47 -18.00 0.42 -5.81
#